data_AF-A0A965FTV4-F1
#
_entry.id   AF-A0A965FTV4-F1
#
_cell.length_a   1.000
_cell.length_b   1.000
_cell.length_c   1.000
_cell.angle_alpha   90.00
_cell.angle_beta   90.00
_cell.angle_gamma   90.00
#
_symmetry.space_group_name_H-M   'P 1'
#
loop_
_entity.id
_entity.type
_entity.pdbx_description
1 polymer ?
#
loop_
_entity_poly.entity_id
_entity_poly.type
_entity_poly.pdbx_seq_one_letter_code
_entity_poly.pdbx_strand_id
1 'polypeptide(L)' 'MNPRALLLDSFKAAVAAADPLQIVPPHLPPPPKGRTLVIGAGKAAAAMAMAVEHHWPASAPLEGTVITRYGHGLPTSRI' A
#
# COMPACT_ATOMS: atom_id res chain seq x y z
N MET A 1 -5.21 -27.56 21.57
CA MET A 1 -4.80 -26.64 20.48
C MET A 1 -4.42 -27.48 19.28
N ASN A 2 -5.00 -27.23 18.08
CA ASN A 2 -4.63 -27.96 16.86
C ASN A 2 -3.33 -27.34 16.28
N PRO A 3 -2.20 -28.07 16.20
CA PRO A 3 -0.94 -27.51 15.71
C PRO A 3 -1.00 -26.96 14.29
N ARG A 4 -1.77 -27.62 13.41
CA ARG A 4 -1.94 -27.16 12.02
C ARG A 4 -2.66 -25.81 11.98
N ALA A 5 -3.69 -25.63 12.80
CA ALA A 5 -4.41 -24.37 12.88
C ALA A 5 -3.49 -23.24 13.36
N LEU A 6 -2.73 -23.49 14.44
CA LEU A 6 -1.76 -22.52 14.96
C LEU A 6 -0.75 -22.07 13.89
N LEU A 7 -0.18 -23.01 13.12
CA LEU A 7 0.79 -22.70 12.07
C LEU A 7 0.18 -21.92 10.91
N LEU A 8 -1.04 -22.27 10.50
CA LEU A 8 -1.76 -21.54 9.46
C LEU A 8 -2.10 -20.12 9.88
N ASP A 9 -2.53 -19.93 11.12
CA ASP A 9 -2.87 -18.60 11.63
C ASP A 9 -1.61 -17.74 11.81
N SER A 10 -0.49 -18.34 12.22
CA SER A 10 0.83 -17.68 12.25
C SER A 10 1.27 -17.25 10.85
N PHE A 11 1.08 -18.11 9.83
CA PHE A 11 1.36 -17.75 8.44
C PHE A 11 0.50 -16.59 7.95
N LYS A 12 -0.82 -16.62 8.20
CA LYS A 12 -1.72 -15.52 7.82
C LYS A 12 -1.32 -14.21 8.48
N ALA A 13 -0.96 -14.24 9.77
CA ALA A 13 -0.49 -13.07 10.49
C ALA A 13 0.79 -12.49 9.86
N ALA A 14 1.74 -13.35 9.48
CA ALA A 14 2.97 -12.92 8.81
C ALA A 14 2.70 -12.30 7.42
N VAL A 15 1.78 -12.87 6.64
CA VAL A 15 1.37 -12.31 5.34
C VAL A 15 0.69 -10.95 5.53
N ALA A 16 -0.24 -10.84 6.48
CA ALA A 16 -0.95 -9.59 6.78
C ALA A 16 0.01 -8.48 7.24
N ALA A 17 1.02 -8.82 8.04
CA ALA A 17 2.04 -7.87 8.47
C ALA A 17 2.89 -7.31 7.31
N ALA A 18 2.95 -8.02 6.19
CA ALA A 18 3.68 -7.61 4.99
C ALA A 18 2.77 -7.09 3.85
N ASP A 19 1.45 -7.06 4.05
CA ASP A 19 0.50 -6.58 3.05
C ASP A 19 0.59 -5.05 2.93
N PRO A 20 0.91 -4.49 1.74
CA PRO A 20 0.96 -3.04 1.51
C PRO A 20 -0.27 -2.28 2.01
N LEU A 21 -1.47 -2.84 1.87
CA LEU A 21 -2.70 -2.17 2.29
C LEU A 21 -2.83 -2.07 3.81
N GLN A 22 -2.11 -2.90 4.56
CA GLN A 22 -2.12 -2.91 6.02
C GLN A 22 -0.90 -2.20 6.60
N ILE A 23 0.29 -2.44 6.03
CA ILE A 23 1.56 -1.94 6.58
C ILE A 23 1.87 -0.51 6.16
N VAL A 24 1.35 0.00 5.03
CA VAL A 24 1.64 1.38 4.60
C VAL A 24 0.88 2.44 5.41
N PRO A 25 -0.44 2.33 5.65
CA PRO A 25 -1.22 3.41 6.26
C PRO A 25 -0.71 3.95 7.60
N PRO A 26 -0.24 3.11 8.56
CA PRO A 26 0.27 3.59 9.84
C PRO A 26 1.54 4.45 9.71
N HIS A 27 2.24 4.38 8.58
CA HIS A 27 3.50 5.06 8.35
C HIS A 27 3.36 6.29 7.43
N LEU A 28 2.14 6.61 6.99
CA LEU A 28 1.92 7.80 6.18
C LEU A 28 2.10 9.07 7.04
N PRO A 29 2.91 10.04 6.57
CA PRO A 29 2.99 11.32 7.23
C PRO A 29 1.67 12.10 7.07
N PRO A 30 1.39 13.09 7.92
CA PRO A 30 0.31 14.04 7.65
C PRO A 30 0.59 14.77 6.33
N PRO A 31 -0.45 15.17 5.57
CA PRO A 31 -0.25 15.89 4.33
C PRO A 31 0.54 17.20 4.54
N PRO A 32 1.64 17.41 3.78
CA PRO A 32 2.39 18.66 3.83
C PRO A 32 1.56 19.81 3.25
N LYS A 33 2.02 21.06 3.48
CA LYS A 33 1.47 22.21 2.76
C LYS A 33 1.81 22.08 1.27
N GLY A 34 0.81 22.21 0.40
CA GLY A 34 0.97 22.16 -1.04
C GLY A 34 0.66 20.78 -1.64
N ARG A 35 1.48 20.35 -2.60
CA ARG A 35 1.26 19.11 -3.38
C ARG A 35 2.05 17.94 -2.79
N THR A 36 1.44 16.77 -2.82
CA THR A 36 2.11 15.50 -2.50
C THR A 36 2.29 14.69 -3.78
N LEU A 37 3.52 14.25 -4.03
CA LEU A 37 3.86 13.42 -5.18
C LEU A 37 4.30 12.04 -4.71
N VAL A 38 3.65 10.99 -5.21
CA VAL A 38 4.01 9.60 -4.94
C VAL A 38 4.81 9.04 -6.10
N ILE A 39 6.05 8.65 -5.83
CA ILE A 39 6.92 7.99 -6.81
C ILE A 39 7.36 6.65 -6.25
N GLY A 40 7.28 5.61 -7.07
CA GLY A 40 7.63 4.26 -6.64
C GLY A 40 8.06 3.38 -7.80
N ALA A 41 8.95 2.44 -7.53
CA ALA A 41 9.35 1.42 -8.48
C ALA A 41 9.51 0.08 -7.76
N GLY A 42 8.96 -0.98 -8.33
CA GLY A 42 9.12 -2.33 -7.80
C GLY A 42 7.89 -3.21 -7.96
N LYS A 43 8.05 -4.49 -7.59
CA LYS A 43 7.01 -5.52 -7.72
C LYS A 43 5.72 -5.17 -6.95
N ALA A 44 5.86 -4.48 -5.82
CA ALA A 44 4.74 -4.07 -4.97
C ALA A 44 4.33 -2.60 -5.18
N ALA A 45 4.97 -1.87 -6.10
CA ALA A 45 4.80 -0.41 -6.20
C ALA A 45 3.34 0.00 -6.48
N ALA A 46 2.63 -0.74 -7.34
CA ALA A 46 1.21 -0.50 -7.60
C ALA A 46 0.34 -0.73 -6.35
N ALA A 47 0.61 -1.78 -5.57
CA ALA A 47 -0.15 -2.07 -4.35
C ALA A 47 0.13 -1.04 -3.25
N MET A 48 1.38 -0.60 -3.11
CA MET A 48 1.76 0.47 -2.20
C MET A 48 1.14 1.81 -2.62
N ALA A 49 1.13 2.15 -3.91
CA ALA A 49 0.47 3.35 -4.43
C ALA A 49 -1.03 3.34 -4.12
N MET A 50 -1.71 2.22 -4.37
CA MET A 50 -3.11 2.04 -4.03
C MET A 50 -3.34 2.25 -2.51
N ALA A 51 -2.50 1.68 -1.66
CA ALA A 51 -2.57 1.87 -0.21
C ALA A 51 -2.43 3.35 0.20
N VAL A 52 -1.49 4.08 -0.41
CA VAL A 52 -1.34 5.53 -0.19
C VAL A 52 -2.61 6.25 -0.63
N GLU A 53 -3.10 6.03 -1.86
CA GLU A 53 -4.27 6.72 -2.40
C GLU A 53 -5.53 6.52 -1.55
N HIS A 54 -5.76 5.30 -1.06
CA HIS A 54 -6.92 4.94 -0.24
C HIS A 54 -6.93 5.64 1.12
N HIS A 55 -5.75 5.90 1.68
CA HIS A 55 -5.59 6.47 3.02
C HIS A 55 -5.18 7.95 3.01
N TRP A 56 -4.93 8.52 1.83
CA TRP A 56 -4.64 9.94 1.70
C TRP A 56 -5.94 10.76 1.73
N PRO A 57 -6.01 11.86 2.50
CA PRO A 57 -7.22 12.68 2.56
C PRO A 57 -7.70 13.12 1.18
N ALA A 58 -9.00 12.96 0.93
CA ALA A 58 -9.62 13.32 -0.34
C ALA A 58 -9.50 14.84 -0.65
N SER A 59 -9.43 15.67 0.38
CA SER A 59 -9.28 17.13 0.26
C SER A 59 -7.84 17.59 0.04
N ALA A 60 -6.84 16.74 0.26
CA ALA A 60 -5.43 17.09 0.11
C ALA A 60 -4.95 16.73 -1.31
N PRO A 61 -4.20 17.60 -2.02
CA PRO A 61 -3.67 17.27 -3.34
C PRO A 61 -2.73 16.04 -3.29
N LEU A 62 -2.92 15.12 -4.23
CA LEU A 62 -2.11 13.91 -4.41
C LEU A 62 -2.01 13.63 -5.89
N GLU A 63 -0.79 13.45 -6.35
CA GLU A 63 -0.45 13.05 -7.72
C GLU A 63 0.67 12.00 -7.64
N GLY A 64 0.92 11.27 -8.71
CA GLY A 64 2.05 10.35 -8.71
C GLY A 64 2.29 9.58 -9.99
N THR A 65 3.29 8.72 -9.91
CA THR A 65 3.55 7.70 -10.92
C THR A 65 4.33 6.57 -10.28
N VAL A 66 3.94 5.34 -10.59
CA VAL A 66 4.65 4.15 -10.15
C VAL A 66 4.93 3.17 -11.28
N ILE A 67 6.05 2.47 -11.16
CA ILE A 67 6.48 1.46 -12.13
C ILE A 67 6.44 0.08 -11.46
N THR A 68 5.74 -0.85 -12.10
CA THR A 68 5.68 -2.25 -11.68
C THR A 68 5.81 -3.19 -12.88
N ARG A 69 5.76 -4.50 -12.63
CA ARG A 69 5.84 -5.52 -13.69
C ARG A 69 4.59 -5.50 -14.57
N TYR A 70 4.73 -5.95 -15.81
CA TYR A 70 3.58 -6.13 -16.70
C TYR A 70 2.50 -7.02 -16.06
N GLY A 71 1.24 -6.63 -16.20
CA GLY A 71 0.10 -7.35 -15.61
C GLY A 71 -0.05 -7.19 -14.09
N HIS A 72 0.83 -6.44 -13.42
CA HIS A 72 0.75 -6.15 -11.98
C HIS A 72 0.25 -4.73 -11.67
N GLY A 73 -0.21 -3.99 -12.69
CA GLY A 73 -0.88 -2.71 -12.47
C GLY A 73 -2.13 -2.89 -11.61
N LEU A 74 -2.39 -1.92 -10.76
CA LEU A 74 -3.60 -1.85 -9.94
C LEU A 74 -4.31 -0.52 -10.20
N PRO A 75 -5.64 -0.46 -10.09
CA PRO A 75 -6.38 0.75 -10.36
C PRO A 75 -6.07 1.82 -9.31
N THR A 76 -5.57 2.95 -9.79
CA THR A 76 -5.39 4.21 -9.06
C THR A 76 -6.04 5.32 -9.87
N SER A 77 -6.56 6.33 -9.18
CA SER A 77 -7.30 7.45 -9.79
C SER A 77 -6.51 8.75 -9.76
N ARG A 78 -5.50 8.85 -8.90
CA ARG A 78 -4.70 10.04 -8.61
C ARG A 78 -3.19 9.79 -8.74
N ILE A 79 -2.73 8.54 -8.60
CA ILE A 79 -1.30 8.12 -8.66
C ILE A 79 -1.02 7.26 -9.91
#